data_AF-A0AA85FB27-F1
#
_entry.id   AF-A0AA85FB27-F1
#
_cell.length_a   1.000
_cell.length_b   1.000
_cell.length_c   1.000
_cell.angle_alpha   90.00
_cell.angle_beta   90.00
_cell.angle_gamma   90.00
#
_symmetry.space_group_name_H-M   'P 1'
#
loop_
_entity.id
_entity.type
_entity.pdbx_description
1 polymer ?
#
loop_
_entity_poly.entity_id
_entity_poly.type
_entity_poly.pdbx_seq_one_letter_code
_entity_poly.pdbx_strand_id
1 'polypeptide(L)'
;MEYLHTNGRRFFNYFGSLVNFFEQNKFFIKNFTLRGAPYDFRKLPYENTDFMDKLKSLVEETYKNANRRPVVLLGHSMGSLYTLNFLNKQTKLWKKKYIKSYISVSAPFGGTVKALLGVITGDNFGIFYRTPLSFRPILRSFSSIISTIPDPRIWPSDQVIITTPDKNYTAHNYPSLFQDIGFPVGKFIEGIFLNVFLDFLLLLTHSVIHQLYCQNFKHFLRCIFS
;
A
#
# COMPACT_ATOMS: atom_id res chain seq x y z
N MET A 1 -5.13 1.95 -13.06
CA MET A 1 -4.40 0.94 -13.83
C MET A 1 -5.25 -0.32 -13.83
N GLU A 2 -6.05 -0.53 -14.87
CA GLU A 2 -6.99 -1.65 -14.95
C GLU A 2 -6.28 -2.97 -15.24
N TYR A 3 -5.31 -2.93 -16.16
CA TYR A 3 -4.54 -4.08 -16.62
C TYR A 3 -3.04 -3.81 -16.54
N LEU A 4 -2.26 -4.84 -16.23
CA LEU A 4 -0.82 -4.85 -16.49
C LEU A 4 -0.60 -5.42 -17.89
N HIS A 5 0.18 -4.70 -18.68
CA HIS A 5 0.46 -5.06 -20.06
C HIS A 5 1.89 -5.60 -20.22
N THR A 6 2.06 -6.54 -21.13
CA THR A 6 3.37 -6.94 -21.65
C THR A 6 3.26 -6.98 -23.17
N ASN A 7 4.10 -6.22 -23.87
CA ASN A 7 4.08 -6.10 -25.34
C ASN A 7 2.67 -5.80 -25.91
N GLY A 8 1.95 -4.86 -25.29
CA GLY A 8 0.59 -4.46 -25.70
C GLY A 8 -0.52 -5.43 -25.28
N ARG A 9 -0.21 -6.66 -24.84
CA ARG A 9 -1.21 -7.64 -24.40
C ARG A 9 -1.54 -7.47 -22.92
N ARG A 10 -2.83 -7.52 -22.58
CA ARG A 10 -3.32 -7.53 -21.20
C ARG A 10 -2.94 -8.87 -20.57
N PHE A 11 -2.02 -8.84 -19.61
CA PHE A 11 -1.51 -10.05 -18.96
C PHE A 11 -2.19 -10.30 -17.61
N PHE A 12 -2.56 -9.23 -16.90
CA PHE A 12 -3.16 -9.35 -15.58
C PHE A 12 -4.26 -8.30 -15.38
N ASN A 13 -5.49 -8.75 -15.08
CA ASN A 13 -6.61 -7.88 -14.73
C ASN A 13 -6.52 -7.57 -13.23
N TYR A 14 -6.15 -6.33 -12.90
CA TYR A 14 -5.96 -5.92 -11.50
C TYR A 14 -7.18 -5.16 -10.99
N PHE A 15 -7.53 -4.04 -11.64
CA PHE A 15 -8.70 -3.22 -11.30
C PHE A 15 -9.79 -3.26 -12.37
N GLY A 16 -9.59 -3.95 -13.50
CA GLY A 16 -10.52 -3.96 -14.62
C GLY A 16 -11.92 -4.42 -14.23
N SER A 17 -12.05 -5.47 -13.42
CA SER A 17 -13.38 -5.94 -12.95
C SER A 17 -14.07 -4.90 -12.07
N LEU A 18 -13.32 -4.18 -11.24
CA LEU A 18 -13.87 -3.12 -10.38
C LEU A 18 -14.32 -1.91 -11.20
N VAL A 19 -13.49 -1.51 -12.18
CA VAL A 19 -13.80 -0.39 -13.08
C VAL A 19 -15.04 -0.73 -13.92
N ASN A 20 -15.11 -1.93 -14.50
CA ASN A 20 -16.28 -2.39 -15.25
C ASN A 20 -17.56 -2.38 -14.41
N PHE A 21 -17.47 -2.75 -13.12
CA PHE A 21 -18.61 -2.68 -12.21
C PHE A 21 -19.09 -1.24 -12.00
N PHE A 22 -18.17 -0.29 -11.76
CA PHE A 22 -18.55 1.12 -11.57
C PHE A 22 -19.13 1.75 -12.84
N GLU A 23 -18.59 1.41 -14.02
CA GLU A 23 -19.09 1.91 -15.31
C GLU A 23 -20.54 1.49 -15.63
N GLN A 24 -21.10 0.51 -14.93
CA GLN A 24 -22.54 0.19 -15.04
C GLN A 24 -23.43 1.36 -14.61
N ASN A 25 -22.90 2.26 -13.78
CA ASN A 25 -23.57 3.50 -13.39
C ASN A 25 -23.01 4.67 -14.21
N LYS A 26 -23.90 5.38 -14.93
CA LYS A 26 -23.58 6.51 -15.82
C LYS A 26 -22.81 7.66 -15.14
N PHE A 27 -22.81 7.74 -13.82
CA PHE A 27 -22.03 8.72 -13.08
C PHE A 27 -20.51 8.44 -13.13
N PHE A 28 -20.09 7.18 -13.16
CA PHE A 28 -18.67 6.81 -13.17
C PHE A 28 -18.14 6.71 -14.60
N ILE A 29 -17.44 7.75 -15.02
CA ILE A 29 -16.86 7.89 -16.34
C ILE A 29 -15.34 7.80 -16.20
N LYS A 30 -14.72 6.83 -16.87
CA LYS A 30 -13.26 6.66 -16.89
C LYS A 30 -12.56 7.95 -17.27
N ASN A 31 -11.46 8.25 -16.59
CA ASN A 31 -10.64 9.44 -16.79
C ASN A 31 -11.35 10.78 -16.54
N PHE A 32 -12.60 10.77 -16.04
CA PHE A 32 -13.34 11.98 -15.70
C PHE A 32 -13.75 12.00 -14.23
N THR A 33 -14.70 11.15 -13.82
CA THR A 33 -15.17 10.98 -12.42
C THR A 33 -14.60 9.72 -11.77
N LEU A 34 -14.16 8.73 -12.55
CA LEU A 34 -13.44 7.55 -12.08
C LEU A 34 -11.98 7.64 -12.54
N ARG A 35 -11.06 7.87 -11.59
CA ARG A 35 -9.65 8.19 -11.87
C ARG A 35 -8.70 7.20 -11.20
N GLY A 36 -7.66 6.82 -11.93
CA GLY A 36 -6.53 6.07 -11.37
C GLY A 36 -5.38 6.99 -11.01
N ALA A 37 -4.70 6.71 -9.89
CA ALA A 37 -3.49 7.42 -9.46
C ALA A 37 -2.29 6.44 -9.38
N PRO A 38 -1.71 6.01 -10.52
CA PRO A 38 -0.54 5.16 -10.52
C PRO A 38 0.70 5.92 -10.00
N TYR A 39 1.61 5.19 -9.36
CA TYR A 39 2.88 5.71 -8.84
C TYR A 39 3.98 4.65 -8.98
N ASP A 40 5.23 5.07 -8.78
CA ASP A 40 6.34 4.13 -8.70
C ASP A 40 6.25 3.35 -7.39
N PHE A 41 5.73 2.12 -7.47
CA PHE A 41 5.51 1.25 -6.32
C PHE A 41 6.80 0.67 -5.72
N ARG A 42 7.95 0.87 -6.36
CA ARG A 42 9.25 0.41 -5.83
C ARG A 42 9.74 1.29 -4.68
N LYS A 43 9.23 2.51 -4.65
CA LYS A 43 9.64 3.62 -3.80
C LYS A 43 8.69 3.81 -2.63
N LEU A 44 9.13 4.58 -1.65
CA LEU A 44 8.37 5.09 -0.52
C LEU A 44 7.75 6.46 -0.83
N PRO A 45 6.79 6.94 -0.01
CA PRO A 45 6.13 8.22 -0.22
C PRO A 45 7.08 9.42 -0.34
N TYR A 46 8.17 9.46 0.42
CA TYR A 46 9.13 10.58 0.36
C TYR A 46 10.03 10.52 -0.89
N GLU A 47 10.20 9.34 -1.48
CA GLU A 47 10.97 9.15 -2.73
C GLU A 47 10.12 9.46 -3.97
N ASN A 48 8.79 9.45 -3.84
CA ASN A 48 7.82 9.86 -4.86
C ASN A 48 7.40 11.33 -4.63
N THR A 49 8.36 12.23 -4.76
CA THR A 49 8.24 13.65 -4.35
C THR A 49 7.09 14.40 -5.02
N ASP A 50 6.76 14.07 -6.27
CA ASP A 50 5.71 14.71 -7.07
C ASP A 50 4.34 14.03 -6.95
N PHE A 51 4.28 12.79 -6.47
CA PHE A 51 3.05 12.01 -6.46
C PHE A 51 1.97 12.62 -5.56
N MET A 52 2.34 13.14 -4.39
CA MET A 52 1.37 13.70 -3.44
C MET A 52 0.68 14.95 -3.98
N ASP A 53 1.44 15.82 -4.66
CA ASP A 53 0.90 17.03 -5.28
C ASP A 53 0.03 16.70 -6.51
N LYS A 54 0.46 15.72 -7.31
CA LYS A 54 -0.35 15.18 -8.41
C LYS A 54 -1.65 14.56 -7.91
N LEU A 55 -1.60 13.79 -6.82
CA LEU A 55 -2.77 13.17 -6.21
C LEU A 55 -3.74 14.22 -5.67
N LYS A 56 -3.22 15.28 -5.01
CA LYS A 56 -4.04 16.41 -4.56
C LYS A 56 -4.77 17.08 -5.72
N SER A 57 -4.04 17.42 -6.77
CA SER A 57 -4.58 18.05 -7.98
C SER A 57 -5.64 17.17 -8.63
N LEU A 58 -5.38 15.86 -8.72
CA LEU A 58 -6.32 14.87 -9.26
C LEU A 58 -7.62 14.83 -8.45
N VAL A 59 -7.53 14.85 -7.12
CA VAL A 59 -8.73 14.88 -6.25
C VAL A 59 -9.53 16.16 -6.48
N GLU A 60 -8.89 17.32 -6.51
CA GLU A 60 -9.56 18.60 -6.71
C GLU A 60 -10.21 18.73 -8.09
N GLU A 61 -9.56 18.20 -9.14
CA GLU A 61 -10.10 18.11 -10.48
C GLU A 61 -11.30 17.15 -10.54
N THR A 62 -11.17 15.95 -9.95
CA THR A 62 -12.25 14.96 -9.88
C THR A 62 -13.47 15.50 -9.16
N TYR A 63 -13.25 16.26 -8.07
CA TYR A 63 -14.32 16.96 -7.35
C TYR A 63 -15.06 17.95 -8.25
N LYS A 64 -14.33 18.75 -9.05
CA LYS A 64 -14.94 19.69 -10.01
C LYS A 64 -15.74 18.94 -11.08
N ASN A 65 -15.15 17.91 -11.68
CA ASN A 65 -15.79 17.06 -12.70
C ASN A 65 -17.05 16.35 -12.19
N ALA A 66 -17.04 15.95 -10.91
CA ALA A 66 -18.15 15.31 -10.22
C ALA A 66 -19.23 16.29 -9.71
N ASN A 67 -19.33 17.48 -10.30
CA ASN A 67 -20.25 18.54 -9.90
C ASN A 67 -20.13 18.91 -8.42
N ARG A 68 -18.89 19.08 -7.94
CA ARG A 68 -18.54 19.43 -6.55
C ARG A 68 -18.98 18.39 -5.52
N ARG A 69 -19.05 17.11 -5.91
CA ARG A 69 -19.26 16.00 -4.98
C ARG A 69 -17.91 15.54 -4.39
N PRO A 70 -17.80 15.38 -3.06
CA PRO A 70 -16.57 14.87 -2.44
C PRO A 70 -16.19 13.48 -2.96
N VAL A 71 -14.89 13.25 -3.10
CA VAL A 71 -14.27 12.07 -3.72
C VAL A 71 -14.14 10.94 -2.70
N VAL A 72 -14.39 9.70 -3.14
CA VAL A 72 -14.05 8.49 -2.38
C VAL A 72 -12.66 8.03 -2.80
N LEU A 73 -11.75 7.90 -1.85
CA LEU A 73 -10.42 7.35 -2.10
C LEU A 73 -10.41 5.86 -1.80
N LEU A 74 -9.86 5.06 -2.71
CA LEU A 74 -9.67 3.63 -2.54
C LEU A 74 -8.19 3.29 -2.63
N GLY A 75 -7.64 2.83 -1.51
CA GLY A 75 -6.31 2.24 -1.45
C GLY A 75 -6.41 0.72 -1.44
N HIS A 76 -5.61 0.05 -2.26
CA HIS A 76 -5.45 -1.41 -2.19
C HIS A 76 -4.01 -1.75 -1.83
N SER A 77 -3.82 -2.69 -0.90
CA SER A 77 -2.51 -3.13 -0.44
C SER A 77 -1.68 -1.92 0.00
N MET A 78 -0.45 -1.78 -0.49
CA MET A 78 0.42 -0.64 -0.22
C MET A 78 -0.16 0.71 -0.66
N GLY A 79 -1.07 0.74 -1.63
CA GLY A 79 -1.78 1.96 -2.04
C GLY A 79 -2.55 2.58 -0.87
N SER A 80 -3.00 1.77 0.08
CA SER A 80 -3.62 2.22 1.33
C SER A 80 -2.66 3.01 2.21
N LEU A 81 -1.40 2.57 2.33
CA LEU A 81 -0.39 3.30 3.10
C LEU A 81 -0.09 4.66 2.44
N TYR A 82 -0.02 4.69 1.11
CA TYR A 82 0.14 5.93 0.35
C TYR A 82 -1.04 6.88 0.53
N THR A 83 -2.27 6.39 0.43
CA THR A 83 -3.48 7.20 0.65
C THR A 83 -3.55 7.73 2.07
N LEU A 84 -3.19 6.92 3.07
CA LEU A 84 -3.16 7.36 4.46
C LEU A 84 -2.09 8.44 4.68
N ASN A 85 -0.86 8.24 4.21
CA ASN A 85 0.19 9.25 4.26
C ASN A 85 -0.24 10.56 3.57
N PHE A 86 -0.90 10.46 2.41
CA PHE A 86 -1.45 11.63 1.70
C PHE A 86 -2.46 12.38 2.57
N LEU A 87 -3.45 11.69 3.14
CA LEU A 87 -4.50 12.28 3.97
C LEU A 87 -3.97 12.90 5.27
N ASN A 88 -2.91 12.33 5.85
CA ASN A 88 -2.28 12.86 7.06
C ASN A 88 -1.62 14.21 6.81
N LYS A 89 -1.10 14.44 5.59
CA LYS A 89 -0.50 15.72 5.17
C LYS A 89 -1.51 16.79 4.76
N GLN A 90 -2.81 16.47 4.68
CA GLN A 90 -3.84 17.45 4.33
C GLN A 90 -4.53 18.04 5.57
N THR A 91 -4.93 19.32 5.47
CA THR A 91 -5.67 20.01 6.53
C THR A 91 -7.06 19.41 6.74
N LYS A 92 -7.62 19.57 7.95
CA LYS A 92 -8.99 19.12 8.27
C LYS A 92 -10.03 19.75 7.32
N LEU A 93 -9.88 21.04 7.01
CA LEU A 93 -10.77 21.76 6.09
C LEU A 93 -10.71 21.21 4.66
N TRP A 94 -9.52 20.91 4.16
CA TRP A 94 -9.34 20.31 2.83
C TRP A 94 -10.02 18.94 2.77
N LYS A 95 -9.78 18.08 3.77
CA LYS A 95 -10.41 16.75 3.87
C LYS A 95 -11.93 16.84 3.91
N LYS A 96 -12.49 17.72 4.75
CA LYS A 96 -13.95 17.92 4.86
C LYS A 96 -14.60 18.38 3.54
N LYS A 97 -13.88 19.17 2.74
CA LYS A 97 -14.36 19.68 1.45
C LYS A 97 -14.29 18.62 0.34
N TYR A 98 -13.15 17.94 0.22
CA TYR A 98 -12.85 17.15 -0.98
C TYR A 98 -13.03 15.64 -0.79
N ILE A 99 -13.04 15.11 0.42
CA ILE A 99 -13.03 13.68 0.68
C ILE A 99 -14.35 13.25 1.32
N LYS A 100 -15.08 12.33 0.67
CA LYS A 100 -16.28 11.70 1.23
C LYS A 100 -15.90 10.60 2.22
N SER A 101 -15.04 9.69 1.78
CA SER A 101 -14.61 8.53 2.54
C SER A 101 -13.27 8.01 2.03
N TYR A 102 -12.60 7.22 2.87
CA TYR A 102 -11.41 6.47 2.51
C TYR A 102 -11.68 4.99 2.76
N ILE A 103 -11.58 4.20 1.69
CA ILE A 103 -11.74 2.75 1.70
C ILE A 103 -10.36 2.12 1.58
N SER A 104 -10.01 1.34 2.59
CA SER A 104 -8.75 0.63 2.63
C SER A 104 -8.98 -0.86 2.43
N VAL A 105 -8.38 -1.43 1.38
CA VAL A 105 -8.52 -2.84 1.03
C VAL A 105 -7.19 -3.54 1.23
N SER A 106 -7.16 -4.54 2.10
CA SER A 106 -6.00 -5.40 2.36
C SER A 106 -4.71 -4.62 2.69
N ALA A 107 -4.81 -3.56 3.48
CA ALA A 107 -3.69 -2.71 3.82
C ALA A 107 -2.70 -3.39 4.77
N PRO A 108 -1.38 -3.38 4.47
CA PRO A 108 -0.36 -3.94 5.34
C PRO A 108 0.04 -2.93 6.44
N PHE A 109 -0.92 -2.49 7.26
CA PHE A 109 -0.67 -1.48 8.30
C PHE A 109 0.36 -1.93 9.34
N GLY A 110 0.41 -3.22 9.67
CA GLY A 110 1.44 -3.78 10.55
C GLY A 110 2.58 -4.47 9.81
N GLY A 111 2.69 -4.27 8.49
CA GLY A 111 3.53 -5.09 7.63
C GLY A 111 3.00 -6.50 7.42
N THR A 112 3.75 -7.31 6.67
CA THR A 112 3.36 -8.67 6.27
C THR A 112 4.54 -9.62 6.35
N VAL A 113 4.29 -10.84 6.82
CA VAL A 113 5.29 -11.93 6.78
C VAL A 113 5.72 -12.27 5.35
N LYS A 114 4.85 -12.03 4.35
CA LYS A 114 5.15 -12.25 2.94
C LYS A 114 6.23 -11.30 2.42
N ALA A 115 6.21 -10.03 2.81
CA ALA A 115 7.27 -9.08 2.46
C ALA A 115 8.62 -9.55 3.01
N LEU A 116 8.64 -10.01 4.27
CA LEU A 116 9.84 -10.54 4.91
C LEU A 116 10.35 -11.81 4.19
N LEU A 117 9.46 -12.73 3.84
CA LEU A 117 9.80 -13.91 3.03
C LEU A 117 10.42 -13.51 1.69
N GLY A 118 9.84 -12.53 0.98
CA GLY A 118 10.36 -12.01 -0.27
C GLY A 118 11.78 -11.43 -0.14
N VAL A 119 12.12 -10.81 0.99
CA VAL A 119 13.48 -10.32 1.26
C VAL A 119 14.47 -11.46 1.52
N ILE A 120 14.03 -12.56 2.12
CA ILE A 120 14.90 -13.68 2.52
C ILE A 120 15.10 -14.68 1.38
N THR A 121 14.01 -15.24 0.86
CA THR A 121 14.01 -16.31 -0.14
C THR A 121 13.76 -15.81 -1.56
N GLY A 122 13.32 -14.57 -1.71
CA GLY A 122 12.73 -14.08 -2.95
C GLY A 122 11.27 -14.50 -3.10
N ASP A 123 10.58 -13.86 -4.04
CA ASP A 123 9.21 -14.18 -4.45
C ASP A 123 9.13 -13.97 -5.98
N ASN A 124 8.72 -15.01 -6.71
CA ASN A 124 8.55 -14.95 -8.16
C ASN A 124 7.13 -14.53 -8.56
N PHE A 125 6.26 -14.19 -7.60
CA PHE A 125 4.87 -13.80 -7.81
C PHE A 125 4.05 -14.81 -8.63
N GLY A 126 4.40 -16.10 -8.54
CA GLY A 126 3.76 -17.17 -9.30
C GLY A 126 4.27 -17.34 -10.73
N ILE A 127 5.37 -16.66 -11.12
CA ILE A 127 6.01 -16.81 -12.42
C ILE A 127 6.79 -18.14 -12.47
N PHE A 128 6.15 -19.17 -13.04
CA PHE A 128 6.62 -20.57 -13.00
C PHE A 128 8.01 -20.81 -13.63
N TYR A 129 8.44 -20.00 -14.61
CA TYR A 129 9.70 -20.20 -15.33
C TYR A 129 10.91 -19.46 -14.70
N ARG A 130 10.74 -18.85 -13.52
CA ARG A 130 11.81 -18.19 -12.77
C ARG A 130 11.77 -18.58 -11.30
N THR A 131 12.94 -18.80 -10.72
CA THR A 131 13.04 -19.15 -9.30
C THR A 131 12.81 -17.92 -8.42
N PRO A 132 12.21 -18.07 -7.21
CA PRO A 132 12.05 -16.95 -6.28
C PRO A 132 13.36 -16.20 -6.01
N LEU A 133 14.46 -16.95 -5.83
CA LEU A 133 15.80 -16.40 -5.59
C LEU A 133 16.27 -15.43 -6.69
N SER A 134 15.87 -15.64 -7.95
CA SER A 134 16.24 -14.74 -9.05
C SER A 134 15.63 -13.34 -8.91
N PHE A 135 14.50 -13.20 -8.23
CA PHE A 135 13.86 -11.92 -7.94
C PHE A 135 14.34 -11.28 -6.64
N ARG A 136 15.05 -12.02 -5.77
CA ARG A 136 15.48 -11.50 -4.46
C ARG A 136 16.30 -10.21 -4.55
N PRO A 137 17.28 -10.05 -5.47
CA PRO A 137 18.01 -8.78 -5.61
C PRO A 137 17.09 -7.60 -5.97
N ILE A 138 16.09 -7.85 -6.83
CA ILE A 138 15.11 -6.85 -7.24
C ILE A 138 14.23 -6.46 -6.03
N LEU A 139 13.69 -7.44 -5.30
CA LEU A 139 12.86 -7.18 -4.12
C LEU A 139 13.64 -6.44 -3.02
N ARG A 140 14.91 -6.78 -2.80
CA ARG A 140 15.81 -6.10 -1.85
C ARG A 140 16.16 -4.67 -2.27
N SER A 141 16.00 -4.31 -3.54
CA SER A 141 16.19 -2.94 -4.04
C SER A 141 14.97 -2.05 -3.89
N PHE A 142 13.80 -2.60 -3.54
CA PHE A 142 12.57 -1.83 -3.38
C PHE A 142 12.44 -1.41 -1.92
N SER A 143 12.68 -0.12 -1.65
CA SER A 143 12.45 0.50 -0.34
C SER A 143 11.04 0.20 0.18
N SER A 144 10.07 0.13 -0.74
CA SER A 144 8.67 -0.16 -0.43
C SER A 144 8.43 -1.55 0.15
N ILE A 145 9.14 -2.58 -0.34
CA ILE A 145 9.00 -3.96 0.19
C ILE A 145 9.54 -4.02 1.61
N ILE A 146 10.72 -3.47 1.84
CA ILE A 146 11.38 -3.48 3.16
C ILE A 146 10.53 -2.73 4.19
N SER A 147 9.88 -1.64 3.79
CA SER A 147 8.98 -0.88 4.66
C SER A 147 7.68 -1.60 5.03
N THR A 148 7.41 -2.75 4.42
CA THR A 148 6.19 -3.54 4.67
C THR A 148 6.47 -4.88 5.34
N ILE A 149 7.67 -5.07 5.91
CA ILE A 149 7.95 -6.20 6.81
C ILE A 149 7.23 -5.98 8.16
N PRO A 150 7.00 -7.05 8.95
CA PRO A 150 6.30 -6.96 10.24
C PRO A 150 6.87 -5.88 11.15
N ASP A 151 6.04 -4.96 11.62
CA ASP A 151 6.46 -3.80 12.40
C ASP A 151 6.61 -4.16 13.90
N PRO A 152 7.78 -3.97 14.53
CA PRO A 152 7.98 -4.29 15.95
C PRO A 152 7.05 -3.52 16.91
N ARG A 153 6.44 -2.41 16.50
CA ARG A 153 5.46 -1.67 17.33
C ARG A 153 4.09 -2.33 17.37
N ILE A 154 3.79 -3.19 16.40
CA ILE A 154 2.50 -3.89 16.27
C ILE A 154 2.67 -5.37 16.60
N TRP A 155 3.80 -5.96 16.23
CA TRP A 155 4.08 -7.39 16.43
C TRP A 155 4.69 -7.61 17.82
N PRO A 156 4.13 -8.54 18.64
CA PRO A 156 4.67 -8.89 19.94
C PRO A 156 6.14 -9.33 19.88
N SER A 157 6.89 -9.03 20.95
CA SER A 157 8.32 -9.34 21.03
C SER A 157 8.62 -10.82 21.14
N ASP A 158 7.68 -11.61 21.66
CA ASP A 158 7.73 -13.06 21.80
C ASP A 158 7.19 -13.81 20.57
N GLN A 159 6.57 -13.11 19.62
CA GLN A 159 6.08 -13.72 18.39
C GLN A 159 7.23 -14.06 17.44
N VAL A 160 7.55 -15.35 17.37
CA VAL A 160 8.49 -15.90 16.40
C VAL A 160 7.89 -15.84 14.99
N ILE A 161 8.62 -15.21 14.07
CA ILE A 161 8.22 -15.04 12.66
C ILE A 161 9.02 -15.98 11.76
N ILE A 162 10.29 -16.21 12.09
CA ILE A 162 11.18 -17.10 11.35
C ILE A 162 11.84 -18.06 12.33
N THR A 163 11.80 -19.34 11.99
CA THR A 163 12.52 -20.40 12.72
C THR A 163 13.53 -21.04 11.78
N THR A 164 14.77 -21.16 12.24
CA THR A 164 15.84 -21.95 11.63
C THR A 164 16.26 -23.05 12.62
N PRO A 165 17.07 -24.03 12.22
CA PRO A 165 17.58 -25.06 13.14
C PRO A 165 18.30 -24.48 14.36
N ASP A 166 19.00 -23.36 14.19
CA ASP A 166 19.88 -22.79 15.21
C ASP A 166 19.32 -21.52 15.86
N LYS A 167 18.28 -20.88 15.27
CA LYS A 167 17.86 -19.53 15.67
C LYS A 167 16.42 -19.18 15.32
N ASN A 168 15.81 -18.39 16.20
CA ASN A 168 14.50 -17.78 15.98
C ASN A 168 14.62 -16.25 15.78
N TYR A 169 13.82 -15.71 14.87
CA TYR A 169 13.73 -14.28 14.61
C TYR A 169 12.30 -13.77 14.84
N THR A 170 12.21 -12.59 15.45
CA THR A 170 10.97 -11.84 15.71
C THR A 170 11.08 -10.48 15.03
N ALA A 171 10.00 -9.69 15.03
CA ALA A 171 10.04 -8.32 14.49
C ALA A 171 11.06 -7.42 15.21
N HIS A 172 11.51 -7.80 16.41
CA HIS A 172 12.37 -7.00 17.28
C HIS A 172 13.87 -7.29 17.09
N ASN A 173 14.25 -8.28 16.25
CA ASN A 173 15.65 -8.66 16.04
C ASN A 173 16.10 -8.65 14.57
N TYR A 174 15.49 -7.79 13.75
CA TYR A 174 15.86 -7.60 12.35
C TYR A 174 17.33 -7.24 12.09
N PRO A 175 18.04 -6.44 12.92
CA PRO A 175 19.45 -6.19 12.68
C PRO A 175 20.28 -7.48 12.60
N SER A 176 19.95 -8.47 13.45
CA SER A 176 20.60 -9.77 13.39
C SER A 176 20.18 -10.55 12.15
N LEU A 177 18.88 -10.60 11.85
CA LEU A 177 18.38 -11.28 10.65
C LEU A 177 19.05 -10.74 9.37
N PHE A 178 19.12 -9.42 9.21
CA PHE A 178 19.71 -8.78 8.03
C PHE A 178 21.20 -9.07 7.89
N GLN A 179 21.92 -9.19 9.01
CA GLN A 179 23.30 -9.66 9.00
C GLN A 179 23.38 -11.12 8.53
N ASP A 180 22.57 -11.99 9.12
CA ASP A 180 22.60 -13.44 8.89
C ASP A 180 22.21 -13.81 7.44
N ILE A 181 21.35 -13.01 6.78
CA ILE A 181 20.96 -13.23 5.37
C ILE A 181 21.81 -12.46 4.34
N GLY A 182 22.92 -11.84 4.78
CA GLY A 182 23.82 -11.07 3.92
C GLY A 182 23.15 -9.84 3.29
N PHE A 183 22.35 -9.10 4.05
CA PHE A 183 21.64 -7.90 3.59
C PHE A 183 21.70 -6.74 4.60
N PRO A 184 22.89 -6.25 4.96
CA PRO A 184 23.04 -5.23 6.02
C PRO A 184 22.37 -3.89 5.69
N VAL A 185 22.23 -3.55 4.39
CA VAL A 185 21.52 -2.34 3.94
C VAL A 185 20.04 -2.35 4.37
N GLY A 186 19.44 -3.53 4.55
CA GLY A 186 18.07 -3.66 5.05
C GLY A 186 17.85 -2.97 6.40
N LYS A 187 18.86 -2.97 7.28
CA LYS A 187 18.83 -2.29 8.58
C LYS A 187 18.64 -0.78 8.44
N PHE A 188 19.33 -0.16 7.46
CA PHE A 188 19.24 1.29 7.25
C PHE A 188 17.85 1.69 6.73
N ILE A 189 17.30 0.91 5.79
CA ILE A 189 16.00 1.18 5.18
C ILE A 189 14.87 0.98 6.21
N GLU A 190 14.96 -0.05 7.05
CA GLU A 190 14.01 -0.32 8.13
C GLU A 190 14.02 0.83 9.17
N GLY A 191 15.20 1.29 9.59
CA GLY A 191 15.33 2.42 10.51
C GLY A 191 14.72 3.74 9.99
N ILE A 192 14.84 4.04 8.69
CA ILE A 192 14.18 5.22 8.09
C ILE A 192 12.66 5.11 8.23
N PHE A 193 12.11 3.92 7.97
CA PHE A 193 10.66 3.72 8.01
C PHE A 193 10.08 3.82 9.43
N LEU A 194 10.73 3.22 10.42
CA LEU A 194 10.27 3.29 11.81
C LEU A 194 10.11 4.74 12.28
N ASN A 195 11.03 5.62 11.87
CA ASN A 195 11.00 7.05 12.19
C ASN A 195 9.88 7.82 11.46
N VAL A 196 9.55 7.47 10.22
CA VAL A 196 8.47 8.11 9.43
C VAL A 196 7.07 7.70 9.92
N PHE A 197 6.96 6.53 10.55
CA PHE A 197 5.69 5.92 10.94
C PHE A 197 5.30 6.23 12.40
N LEU A 198 6.09 7.02 13.14
CA LEU A 198 5.70 7.55 14.46
C LEU A 198 4.38 8.35 14.42
N ASP A 199 4.07 8.97 13.28
CA ASP A 199 2.81 9.68 13.05
C ASP A 199 1.60 8.74 12.79
N PHE A 200 1.82 7.45 12.59
CA PHE A 200 0.83 6.51 12.06
C PHE A 200 -0.18 6.00 13.09
N LEU A 201 0.28 5.58 14.28
CA LEU A 201 -0.57 5.00 15.34
C LEU A 201 -1.40 6.05 16.10
N LEU A 202 -0.86 7.26 16.26
CA LEU A 202 -1.54 8.38 16.93
C LEU A 202 -2.72 8.95 16.14
N LEU A 203 -2.85 8.61 14.84
CA LEU A 203 -3.87 9.19 13.95
C LEU A 203 -5.04 8.25 13.64
N LEU A 204 -4.90 6.93 13.89
CA LEU A 204 -6.02 5.98 13.83
C LEU A 204 -7.09 6.29 14.89
N THR A 205 -6.71 6.95 15.98
CA THR A 205 -7.60 7.34 17.09
C THR A 205 -8.30 8.69 16.87
N HIS A 206 -7.89 9.49 15.87
CA HIS A 206 -8.34 10.88 15.69
C HIS A 206 -8.88 11.23 14.29
N SER A 207 -9.29 10.24 13.49
CA SER A 207 -9.74 10.51 12.12
C SER A 207 -11.16 11.09 12.04
N VAL A 208 -11.28 12.27 11.43
CA VAL A 208 -12.54 12.98 11.08
C VAL A 208 -13.25 12.35 9.86
N ILE A 209 -12.69 11.30 9.27
CA ILE A 209 -13.23 10.62 8.08
C ILE A 209 -13.75 9.26 8.53
N HIS A 210 -14.94 8.86 8.07
CA HIS A 210 -15.39 7.46 8.17
C HIS A 210 -14.39 6.56 7.45
N GLN A 211 -13.57 5.84 8.21
CA GLN A 211 -12.63 4.85 7.70
C GLN A 211 -13.31 3.48 7.72
N LEU A 212 -13.37 2.84 6.55
CA LEU A 212 -13.88 1.49 6.40
C LEU A 212 -12.71 0.58 6.04
N TYR A 213 -12.41 -0.35 6.94
CA TYR A 213 -11.39 -1.37 6.74
C TYR A 213 -12.06 -2.64 6.21
N CYS A 214 -11.81 -2.99 4.95
CA CYS A 214 -12.38 -4.20 4.36
C CYS A 214 -11.23 -5.20 4.16
N GLN A 215 -11.19 -6.22 5.03
CA GLN A 215 -10.11 -7.22 5.04
C GLN A 215 -10.15 -8.18 3.83
N ASN A 216 -11.26 -8.24 3.07
CA ASN A 216 -11.40 -9.08 1.88
C ASN A 216 -12.47 -8.57 0.88
N PHE A 217 -12.36 -8.98 -0.40
CA PHE A 217 -13.21 -8.50 -1.51
C PHE A 217 -14.72 -8.81 -1.36
N LYS A 218 -15.10 -9.90 -0.68
CA LYS A 218 -16.53 -10.16 -0.37
C LYS A 218 -17.13 -9.19 0.66
N HIS A 219 -16.30 -8.66 1.56
CA HIS A 219 -16.73 -7.62 2.52
C HIS A 219 -16.74 -6.22 1.90
N PHE A 220 -15.96 -6.00 0.83
CA PHE A 220 -15.81 -4.72 0.14
C PHE A 220 -17.12 -4.15 -0.45
N LEU A 221 -17.97 -4.99 -1.08
CA LEU A 221 -19.26 -4.52 -1.62
C LEU A 221 -20.22 -4.07 -0.51
N ARG A 222 -20.22 -4.73 0.65
CA ARG A 222 -21.04 -4.30 1.80
C ARG A 222 -20.55 -2.99 2.39
N CYS A 223 -19.23 -2.77 2.46
CA CYS A 223 -18.65 -1.51 2.94
C CYS A 223 -19.01 -0.28 2.07
N ILE A 224 -19.17 -0.43 0.75
CA ILE A 224 -19.39 0.71 -0.16
C ILE A 224 -20.81 1.28 -0.08
N PHE A 225 -21.79 0.43 0.24
CA PHE A 225 -23.22 0.78 0.17
C PHE A 225 -23.88 0.98 1.54
N SER A 226 -23.12 0.93 2.64
CA SER A 226 -23.54 1.27 4.01
C SER A 226 -23.07 2.66 4.39
#